data_AF-A0A5P9Q3G1-F1
#
_entry.id   AF-A0A5P9Q3G1-F1
#
_cell.length_a   1.000
_cell.length_b   1.000
_cell.length_c   1.000
_cell.angle_alpha   90.00
_cell.angle_beta   90.00
_cell.angle_gamma   90.00
#
_symmetry.space_group_name_H-M   'P 1'
#
loop_
_entity.id
_entity.type
_entity.pdbx_description
1 polymer ?
#
loop_
_entity_poly.entity_id
_entity_poly.type
_entity_poly.pdbx_seq_one_letter_code
_entity_poly.pdbx_strand_id
1 'polypeptide(L)'
;MTALEPEAGPPVVLDWLAVGAPVDTAPPGEPGDVLEFGHRHEQTIAAAVWNIFHPLSFTPAGVHVIESTGEPLLGVVTYPAAGHVRIEFSAPCSGVAYLS
;
A
#
# COMPACT_ATOMS: atom_id res chain seq x y z
N MET A 1 6.09 8.36 56.53
CA MET A 1 6.60 7.10 55.94
C MET A 1 6.53 7.25 54.43
N THR A 2 7.70 7.21 53.76
CA THR A 2 8.04 6.80 52.36
C THR A 2 6.89 6.74 51.33
N ALA A 3 6.80 7.59 50.29
CA ALA A 3 7.60 7.79 49.06
C ALA A 3 7.21 6.88 47.86
N LEU A 4 6.87 7.50 46.72
CA LEU A 4 7.31 7.26 45.31
C LEU A 4 6.27 7.83 44.31
N GLU A 5 6.63 8.90 43.62
CA GLU A 5 6.13 9.32 42.28
C GLU A 5 7.23 8.94 41.25
N PRO A 6 7.00 8.82 39.92
CA PRO A 6 6.18 9.70 39.05
C PRO A 6 5.37 8.94 37.96
N GLU A 7 4.49 9.50 37.14
CA GLU A 7 4.76 10.39 36.00
C GLU A 7 3.47 11.11 35.60
N ALA A 8 3.48 12.44 35.73
CA ALA A 8 2.50 13.33 35.12
C ALA A 8 2.69 13.33 33.60
N GLY A 9 1.65 12.94 32.85
CA GLY A 9 1.64 13.19 31.41
C GLY A 9 1.75 14.70 31.15
N PRO A 10 2.74 15.17 30.37
CA PRO A 10 2.84 16.59 30.08
C PRO A 10 1.67 17.05 29.19
N PRO A 11 1.18 18.30 29.40
CA PRO A 11 -0.01 18.83 28.75
C PRO A 11 0.25 19.18 27.28
N VAL A 12 -0.83 19.15 26.50
CA VAL A 12 -0.90 19.70 25.14
C VAL A 12 -0.39 21.14 25.12
N VAL A 13 0.60 21.42 24.27
CA VAL A 13 0.99 22.78 23.87
C VAL A 13 0.94 22.90 22.35
N LEU A 14 0.17 23.90 21.90
CA LEU A 14 0.07 24.35 20.51
C LEU A 14 0.73 25.74 20.42
N ASP A 15 1.22 26.10 19.23
CA ASP A 15 1.59 27.45 18.71
C ASP A 15 3.09 27.86 18.85
N TRP A 16 3.84 28.45 17.91
CA TRP A 16 3.74 28.85 16.48
C TRP A 16 5.07 29.58 16.07
N LEU A 17 5.40 29.66 14.75
CA LEU A 17 6.54 30.35 14.05
C LEU A 17 7.89 29.58 13.94
N ALA A 18 8.59 29.44 12.80
CA ALA A 18 8.74 30.37 11.66
C ALA A 18 9.16 29.70 10.31
N VAL A 19 8.48 30.15 9.24
CA VAL A 19 8.90 30.60 7.89
C VAL A 19 9.98 29.86 7.07
N GLY A 20 9.54 29.40 5.88
CA GLY A 20 10.37 29.27 4.67
C GLY A 20 9.68 28.52 3.50
N ALA A 21 8.79 29.17 2.75
CA ALA A 21 8.44 28.79 1.35
C ALA A 21 9.33 29.62 0.40
N PRO A 22 9.68 29.24 -0.86
CA PRO A 22 8.83 28.58 -1.88
C PRO A 22 9.53 27.44 -2.70
N VAL A 23 8.87 26.47 -3.34
CA VAL A 23 8.11 26.57 -4.61
C VAL A 23 7.30 25.28 -4.84
N ASP A 24 6.03 25.45 -5.18
CA ASP A 24 5.16 24.51 -5.92
C ASP A 24 5.25 23.01 -5.54
N THR A 25 4.81 22.65 -4.34
CA THR A 25 4.24 21.32 -4.14
C THR A 25 2.73 21.51 -4.17
N ALA A 26 2.09 20.94 -5.19
CA ALA A 26 0.63 20.92 -5.35
C ALA A 26 -0.07 20.66 -4.00
N PRO A 27 -1.28 21.21 -3.76
CA PRO A 27 -2.00 20.94 -2.52
C PRO A 27 -2.01 19.43 -2.26
N PRO A 28 -1.89 18.97 -1.00
CA PRO A 28 -2.06 17.56 -0.66
C PRO A 28 -3.33 17.12 -1.37
N GLY A 29 -3.19 16.22 -2.36
CA GLY A 29 -4.32 15.83 -3.18
C GLY A 29 -5.46 15.51 -2.24
N GLU A 30 -6.61 16.18 -2.42
CA GLU A 30 -7.86 15.83 -1.76
C GLU A 30 -7.89 14.30 -1.63
N PRO A 31 -8.28 13.71 -0.48
CA PRO A 31 -8.44 12.27 -0.38
C PRO A 31 -9.33 11.87 -1.55
N GLY A 32 -8.68 11.36 -2.60
CA GLY A 32 -9.31 11.25 -3.90
C GLY A 32 -10.50 10.37 -3.64
N ASP A 33 -11.68 10.84 -4.03
CA ASP A 33 -12.83 9.98 -4.26
C ASP A 33 -12.24 8.71 -4.88
N VAL A 34 -12.19 7.62 -4.10
CA VAL A 34 -11.48 6.40 -4.49
C VAL A 34 -12.30 5.85 -5.62
N LEU A 35 -12.01 6.34 -6.81
CA LEU A 35 -12.47 5.77 -8.04
C LEU A 35 -12.15 4.28 -7.91
N GLU A 36 -13.20 3.47 -7.76
CA GLU A 36 -13.18 2.04 -7.42
C GLU A 36 -12.66 1.23 -8.62
N PHE A 37 -11.58 1.69 -9.24
CA PHE A 37 -10.97 1.19 -10.46
C PHE A 37 -9.70 0.37 -10.16
N GLY A 38 -9.44 0.03 -8.89
CA GLY A 38 -8.28 -0.76 -8.52
C GLY A 38 -8.60 -1.86 -7.52
N HIS A 39 -7.82 -2.94 -7.55
CA HIS A 39 -7.94 -4.07 -6.63
C HIS A 39 -6.62 -4.33 -5.91
N ARG A 40 -6.65 -4.35 -4.58
CA ARG A 40 -5.52 -4.71 -3.72
C ARG A 40 -5.67 -6.17 -3.27
N HIS A 41 -4.65 -6.98 -3.55
CA HIS A 41 -4.53 -8.36 -3.10
C HIS A 41 -3.34 -8.49 -2.15
N GLU A 42 -3.54 -9.15 -1.01
CA GLU A 42 -2.49 -9.42 -0.03
C GLU A 42 -2.21 -10.92 0.06
N GLN A 43 -0.96 -11.28 -0.16
CA GLN A 43 -0.46 -12.64 -0.10
C GLN A 43 0.50 -12.76 1.09
N THR A 44 0.00 -13.26 2.21
CA THR A 44 0.79 -13.45 3.44
C THR A 44 1.65 -14.71 3.42
N ILE A 45 1.28 -15.72 2.63
CA ILE A 45 2.05 -16.97 2.50
C ILE A 45 2.89 -16.90 1.23
N ALA A 46 4.20 -17.07 1.35
CA ALA A 46 5.10 -17.01 0.20
C ALA A 46 4.77 -18.10 -0.84
N ALA A 47 4.54 -17.68 -2.08
CA ALA A 47 4.21 -18.57 -3.19
C ALA A 47 4.83 -18.04 -4.48
N ALA A 48 5.26 -18.96 -5.36
CA ALA A 48 5.80 -18.58 -6.68
C ALA A 48 4.69 -18.28 -7.71
N VAL A 49 3.45 -18.68 -7.42
CA VAL A 49 2.29 -18.43 -8.29
C VAL A 49 1.17 -17.83 -7.45
N TRP A 50 0.73 -16.63 -7.80
CA TRP A 50 -0.40 -15.96 -7.15
C TRP A 50 -1.61 -16.02 -8.08
N ASN A 51 -2.73 -16.51 -7.55
CA ASN A 51 -4.01 -16.53 -8.25
C ASN A 51 -4.93 -15.49 -7.61
N ILE A 52 -5.10 -14.37 -8.29
CA ILE A 52 -5.80 -13.20 -7.76
C ILE A 52 -7.15 -13.08 -8.47
N PHE A 53 -8.23 -13.24 -7.71
CA PHE A 53 -9.58 -12.99 -8.18
C PHE A 53 -9.99 -11.56 -7.82
N HIS A 54 -10.45 -10.80 -8.81
CA HIS A 54 -10.87 -9.40 -8.61
C HIS A 54 -12.25 -9.13 -9.23
N PRO A 55 -13.01 -8.17 -8.67
CA PRO A 55 -14.33 -7.79 -9.17
C PRO A 55 -14.29 -6.73 -10.28
N LEU A 56 -13.12 -6.28 -10.73
CA LEU A 56 -13.00 -5.28 -11.78
C LEU A 56 -13.75 -5.74 -13.05
N SER A 57 -14.48 -4.81 -13.68
CA SER A 57 -15.23 -5.07 -14.92
C SER A 57 -14.35 -5.07 -16.18
N PHE A 58 -13.02 -4.99 -16.01
CA PHE A 58 -12.04 -4.93 -17.07
C PHE A 58 -10.80 -5.74 -16.68
N THR A 59 -10.01 -6.12 -17.69
CA THR A 59 -8.68 -6.71 -17.48
C THR A 59 -7.72 -5.59 -17.08
N PRO A 60 -7.11 -5.63 -15.88
CA PRO A 60 -6.22 -4.57 -15.44
C PRO A 60 -5.01 -4.49 -16.35
N ALA A 61 -4.61 -3.27 -16.71
CA ALA A 61 -3.44 -3.04 -17.54
C ALA A 61 -2.17 -2.93 -16.68
N GLY A 62 -2.32 -2.46 -15.44
CA GLY A 62 -1.26 -2.33 -14.45
C GLY A 62 -1.36 -3.42 -13.39
N VAL A 63 -0.26 -4.16 -13.20
CA VAL A 63 -0.05 -5.03 -12.05
C VAL A 63 1.25 -4.63 -11.38
N HIS A 64 1.15 -4.12 -10.15
CA HIS A 64 2.30 -3.72 -9.35
C HIS A 64 2.36 -4.59 -8.09
N VAL A 65 3.43 -5.34 -7.94
CA VAL A 65 3.65 -6.22 -6.79
C VAL A 65 4.74 -5.62 -5.91
N ILE A 66 4.48 -5.54 -4.61
CA ILE A 66 5.41 -5.11 -3.59
C ILE A 66 5.64 -6.29 -2.64
N GLU A 67 6.88 -6.70 -2.45
CA GLU A 67 7.25 -7.74 -1.47
C GLU A 67 7.00 -7.24 -0.03
N SER A 68 6.88 -8.14 0.93
CA SER A 68 6.80 -7.80 2.36
C SER A 68 7.98 -6.97 2.89
N THR A 69 9.11 -6.96 2.17
CA THR A 69 10.29 -6.13 2.47
C THR A 69 10.12 -4.67 2.03
N GLY A 70 9.10 -4.37 1.22
CA GLY A 70 8.82 -3.06 0.65
C GLY A 70 9.36 -2.86 -0.78
N GLU A 71 10.10 -3.83 -1.32
CA GLU A 71 10.69 -3.73 -2.66
C GLU A 71 9.69 -4.14 -3.76
N PRO A 72 9.71 -3.47 -4.93
CA PRO A 72 8.90 -3.89 -6.06
C PRO A 72 9.40 -5.21 -6.63
N LEU A 73 8.48 -6.12 -6.93
CA LEU A 73 8.79 -7.45 -7.42
C LEU A 73 8.20 -7.66 -8.82
N LEU A 74 9.03 -8.13 -9.74
CA LEU A 74 8.62 -8.37 -11.12
C LEU A 74 8.22 -9.84 -11.30
N GLY A 75 7.04 -10.05 -11.90
CA GLY A 75 6.52 -11.37 -12.23
C GLY A 75 5.95 -11.41 -13.65
N VAL A 76 5.77 -12.62 -14.17
CA VAL A 76 5.07 -12.86 -15.42
C VAL A 76 3.58 -12.84 -15.14
N VAL A 77 2.87 -11.85 -15.69
CA VAL A 77 1.43 -11.66 -15.49
C VAL A 77 0.66 -12.27 -16.65
N THR A 78 -0.36 -13.05 -16.33
CA THR A 78 -1.28 -13.67 -17.29
C THR A 78 -2.73 -13.47 -16.84
N TYR A 79 -3.66 -13.47 -17.79
CA TYR A 79 -5.09 -13.22 -17.57
C TYR A 79 -5.92 -14.41 -18.05
N PRO A 80 -5.97 -15.51 -17.28
CA PRO A 80 -6.75 -16.70 -17.66
C PRO A 80 -8.26 -16.44 -17.79
N ALA A 81 -8.81 -15.42 -17.10
CA ALA A 81 -10.19 -14.99 -17.23
C ALA A 81 -10.35 -13.50 -16.87
N ALA A 82 -11.49 -12.88 -17.23
CA ALA A 82 -11.73 -11.44 -17.07
C ALA A 82 -11.68 -10.92 -15.60
N GLY A 83 -11.86 -11.80 -14.62
CA GLY A 83 -11.75 -11.48 -13.19
C GLY A 83 -10.61 -12.23 -12.48
N HIS A 84 -9.65 -12.77 -13.24
CA HIS A 84 -8.58 -13.60 -12.71
C HIS A 84 -7.23 -13.17 -13.30
N VAL A 85 -6.36 -12.71 -12.42
CA VAL A 85 -4.95 -12.45 -12.71
C VAL A 85 -4.13 -13.60 -12.12
N ARG A 86 -3.24 -14.17 -12.92
CA ARG A 86 -2.22 -15.12 -12.48
C ARG A 86 -0.85 -14.49 -12.64
N ILE A 87 -0.11 -14.38 -11.53
CA ILE A 87 1.27 -13.86 -11.52
C ILE A 87 2.21 -15.01 -11.17
N GLU A 88 3.25 -15.20 -11.98
CA GLU A 88 4.30 -16.19 -11.75
C GLU A 88 5.64 -15.50 -11.50
N PHE A 89 6.30 -15.88 -10.42
CA PHE A 89 7.56 -15.31 -9.96
C PHE A 89 8.69 -16.33 -10.06
N SER A 90 9.92 -15.85 -10.21
CA SER A 90 11.12 -16.70 -10.27
C SER A 90 11.43 -17.41 -8.94
N ALA A 91 10.91 -16.90 -7.82
CA ALA A 91 11.04 -17.49 -6.49
C ALA A 91 9.76 -17.24 -5.66
N PRO A 92 9.46 -18.06 -4.64
CA PRO A 92 8.32 -17.83 -3.76
C PRO A 92 8.46 -16.51 -2.99
N CYS A 93 7.44 -15.65 -3.08
CA CYS A 93 7.40 -14.37 -2.38
C CYS A 93 6.02 -14.13 -1.76
N SER A 94 6.00 -13.28 -0.73
CA SER A 94 4.80 -12.76 -0.05
C SER A 94 4.79 -11.24 -0.15
N GLY A 95 3.61 -10.64 -0.11
CA GLY A 95 3.48 -9.19 -0.24
C GLY A 95 2.10 -8.76 -0.70
N VAL A 96 2.05 -7.65 -1.44
CA VAL A 96 0.81 -7.02 -1.89
C VAL A 96 0.88 -6.76 -3.40
N ALA A 97 -0.18 -7.12 -4.11
CA ALA A 97 -0.38 -6.77 -5.51
C ALA A 97 -1.48 -5.72 -5.65
N TYR A 98 -1.24 -4.71 -6.47
CA TYR A 98 -2.18 -3.67 -6.85
C TYR A 98 -2.50 -3.84 -8.34
N LEU A 99 -3.79 -3.92 -8.65
CA LEU A 99 -4.33 -4.03 -10.00
C LEU A 99 -5.05 -2.73 -10.36
N SER A 100 -4.83 -2.20 -11.57
CA SER A 100 -5.47 -0.97 -12.09
C SER A 100 -5.63 -0.99 -13.61
#